data_AF-A0A392P4S0-F1
#
_entry.id   AF-A0A392P4S0-F1
#
_cell.length_a   1.000
_cell.length_b   1.000
_cell.length_c   1.000
_cell.angle_alpha   90.00
_cell.angle_beta   90.00
_cell.angle_gamma   90.00
#
_symmetry.space_group_name_H-M   'P 1'
#
loop_
_entity.id
_entity.type
_entity.pdbx_description
1 polymer ?
#
loop_
_entity_poly.entity_id
_entity_poly.type
_entity_poly.pdbx_seq_one_letter_code
_entity_poly.pdbx_strand_id
1 'polypeptide(L)'
;ASKSAYGVSLLQEGEENIGQFLYLEGIEYQMWNTYDVHFYSSFSLVMLFPKLELSVQRDFAAAVLMHDPGKMKLLHDGQLASRKVLGAVPHDIGINDPWFEVNGYNLYNTDTWKDLNPKFVLQVYRDVVATGDKKFAQAVWPSVYIAIAYMDQFDKDGDGMIENEGFPDQTYDTWSVSGVSAYSGGLWVAALQAASALAHEVGDKGSEVYFWLKFKKAKVVYEKLWNGSYFNYDSSGGSSRSSIQADQLAGQWYV
;
A
#
# COMPACT_ATOMS: atom_id res chain seq x y z
N ALA A 1 26.87 -9.78 15.81
CA ALA A 1 26.57 -8.44 15.26
C ALA A 1 25.06 -8.26 15.34
N SER A 2 24.57 -7.16 15.91
CA SER A 2 23.16 -6.79 15.81
C SER A 2 22.81 -6.68 14.32
N LYS A 3 21.75 -7.35 13.87
CA LYS A 3 21.27 -7.20 12.49
C LYS A 3 20.61 -5.83 12.42
N SER A 4 21.06 -4.98 11.49
CA SER A 4 20.36 -3.72 11.18
C SER A 4 19.08 -4.03 10.41
N ALA A 5 18.08 -3.14 10.51
CA ALA A 5 16.89 -3.20 9.67
C ALA A 5 17.25 -3.25 8.18
N TYR A 6 16.44 -3.97 7.39
CA TYR A 6 16.73 -4.18 5.97
C TYR A 6 16.60 -2.90 5.12
N GLY A 7 15.83 -1.90 5.54
CA GLY A 7 15.70 -0.63 4.82
C GLY A 7 17.01 0.14 4.68
N VAL A 8 17.95 -0.04 5.60
CA VAL A 8 19.30 0.57 5.52
C VAL A 8 20.06 0.12 4.28
N SER A 9 19.78 -1.07 3.77
CA SER A 9 20.42 -1.59 2.54
C SER A 9 20.02 -0.82 1.27
N LEU A 10 18.95 -0.02 1.34
CA LEU A 10 18.48 0.85 0.25
C LEU A 10 19.10 2.25 0.29
N LEU A 11 20.00 2.55 1.23
CA LEU A 11 20.77 3.79 1.17
C LEU A 11 21.79 3.72 0.03
N GLN A 12 21.81 4.75 -0.80
CA GLN A 12 22.80 4.93 -1.85
C GLN A 12 24.08 5.57 -1.31
N GLU A 13 25.16 5.50 -2.10
CA GLU A 13 26.45 6.09 -1.72
C GLU A 13 26.31 7.59 -1.40
N GLY A 14 26.88 7.98 -0.26
CA GLY A 14 26.85 9.34 0.26
C GLY A 14 25.55 9.76 0.95
N GLU A 15 24.55 8.88 1.08
CA GLU A 15 23.38 9.14 1.93
C GLU A 15 23.70 8.93 3.42
N GLU A 16 23.13 9.79 4.26
CA GLU A 16 23.27 9.71 5.72
C GLU A 16 22.35 8.63 6.28
N ASN A 17 22.89 7.70 7.09
CA ASN A 17 22.07 6.79 7.88
C ASN A 17 21.65 7.49 9.18
N ILE A 18 20.38 7.91 9.25
CA ILE A 18 19.83 8.60 10.43
C ILE A 18 19.26 7.63 11.49
N GLY A 19 19.37 6.32 11.27
CA GLY A 19 18.71 5.29 12.10
C GLY A 19 17.32 4.90 11.59
N GLN A 20 16.61 4.11 12.39
CA GLN A 20 15.25 3.64 12.09
C GLN A 20 14.24 4.27 13.05
N PHE A 21 12.97 4.27 12.66
CA PHE A 21 11.88 4.86 13.44
C PHE A 21 10.70 3.91 13.57
N LEU A 22 10.18 3.78 14.79
CA LEU A 22 8.98 3.02 15.11
C LEU A 22 8.02 3.92 15.90
N TYR A 23 6.75 3.91 15.53
CA TYR A 23 5.66 4.44 16.33
C TYR A 23 4.47 3.47 16.30
N LEU A 24 3.67 3.48 17.36
CA LEU A 24 2.52 2.57 17.47
C LEU A 24 1.33 3.10 16.69
N GLU A 25 0.55 2.19 16.12
CA GLU A 25 -0.79 2.49 15.61
C GLU A 25 -1.68 3.08 16.71
N GLY A 26 -1.68 2.46 17.88
CA GLY A 26 -2.43 2.93 19.05
C GLY A 26 -2.02 2.21 20.34
N ILE A 27 -2.68 2.55 21.45
CA ILE A 27 -2.42 1.93 22.75
C ILE A 27 -3.01 0.50 22.81
N GLU A 28 -4.15 0.30 22.14
CA GLU A 28 -4.89 -0.97 22.07
C GLU A 28 -4.33 -1.89 20.97
N TYR A 29 -3.85 -1.30 19.88
CA TYR A 29 -3.28 -1.96 18.73
C TYR A 29 -1.77 -1.71 18.67
N GLN A 30 -1.00 -2.60 19.30
CA GLN A 30 0.44 -2.40 19.56
C GLN A 30 1.34 -2.82 18.40
N MET A 31 0.91 -2.53 17.17
CA MET A 31 1.67 -2.81 15.95
C MET A 31 2.51 -1.60 15.56
N TRP A 32 3.74 -1.84 15.11
CA TRP A 32 4.66 -0.78 14.75
C TRP A 32 4.47 -0.35 13.31
N ASN A 33 4.30 0.96 13.11
CA ASN A 33 4.15 1.60 11.80
C ASN A 33 3.04 0.96 10.95
N THR A 34 1.88 0.61 11.53
CA THR A 34 0.73 0.09 10.77
C THR A 34 0.45 0.98 9.55
N TYR A 35 0.56 0.40 8.38
CA TYR A 35 0.92 1.11 7.16
C TYR A 35 -0.29 1.67 6.41
N ASP A 36 -1.40 0.93 6.45
CA ASP A 36 -2.70 1.40 6.00
C ASP A 36 -3.20 2.60 6.84
N VAL A 37 -2.79 2.70 8.11
CA VAL A 37 -3.04 3.84 9.00
C VAL A 37 -2.00 4.95 8.81
N HIS A 38 -0.72 4.58 8.61
CA HIS A 38 0.38 5.51 8.31
C HIS A 38 0.05 6.40 7.12
N PHE A 39 -0.65 5.88 6.11
CA PHE A 39 -1.17 6.62 4.96
C PHE A 39 -1.82 7.97 5.31
N TYR A 40 -2.52 8.05 6.44
CA TYR A 40 -3.19 9.26 6.89
C TYR A 40 -2.30 10.13 7.77
N SER A 41 -1.48 9.54 8.66
CA SER A 41 -0.69 10.28 9.66
C SER A 41 0.67 10.77 9.16
N SER A 42 1.24 10.12 8.13
CA SER A 42 2.60 10.35 7.64
C SER A 42 2.81 11.71 6.97
N PHE A 43 1.73 12.44 6.67
CA PHE A 43 1.81 13.87 6.32
C PHE A 43 2.59 14.68 7.37
N SER A 44 2.38 14.38 8.66
CA SER A 44 3.11 15.08 9.74
C SER A 44 4.62 14.80 9.69
N LEU A 45 5.02 13.57 9.35
CA LEU A 45 6.42 13.18 9.25
C LEU A 45 7.07 13.75 8.00
N VAL A 46 6.48 13.62 6.81
CA VAL A 46 7.08 14.17 5.59
C VAL A 46 7.24 15.69 5.66
N MET A 47 6.29 16.40 6.30
CA MET A 47 6.33 17.87 6.40
C MET A 47 7.33 18.39 7.44
N LEU A 48 7.54 17.67 8.55
CA LEU A 48 8.34 18.16 9.68
C LEU A 48 9.69 17.44 9.82
N PHE A 49 9.73 16.15 9.49
CA PHE A 49 10.87 15.26 9.65
C PHE A 49 11.06 14.36 8.41
N PRO A 50 11.26 14.94 7.20
CA PRO A 50 11.25 14.19 5.96
C PRO A 50 12.26 13.04 5.94
N LYS A 51 13.45 13.19 6.54
CA LYS A 51 14.42 12.09 6.61
C LYS A 51 13.90 10.88 7.41
N LEU A 52 13.09 11.10 8.46
CA LEU A 52 12.45 10.00 9.22
C LEU A 52 11.39 9.30 8.37
N GLU A 53 10.56 10.06 7.65
CA GLU A 53 9.59 9.49 6.71
C GLU A 53 10.28 8.62 5.66
N LEU A 54 11.32 9.15 4.99
CA LEU A 54 12.07 8.41 3.98
C LEU A 54 12.80 7.18 4.57
N SER A 55 13.09 7.16 5.87
CA SER A 55 13.60 5.97 6.55
C SER A 55 12.51 4.90 6.70
N VAL A 56 11.30 5.29 7.14
CA VAL A 56 10.16 4.38 7.26
C VAL A 56 9.80 3.80 5.90
N GLN A 57 9.74 4.63 4.84
CA GLN A 57 9.44 4.14 3.50
C GLN A 57 10.49 3.16 2.96
N ARG A 58 11.78 3.34 3.28
CA ARG A 58 12.82 2.36 2.94
C ARG A 58 12.62 1.03 3.65
N ASP A 59 12.20 1.05 4.92
CA ASP A 59 11.89 -0.18 5.65
C ASP A 59 10.72 -0.95 5.00
N PHE A 60 9.65 -0.25 4.62
CA PHE A 60 8.53 -0.87 3.89
C PHE A 60 8.93 -1.32 2.49
N ALA A 61 9.73 -0.54 1.76
CA ALA A 61 10.24 -0.93 0.44
C ALA A 61 11.08 -2.22 0.53
N ALA A 62 11.95 -2.35 1.54
CA ALA A 62 12.67 -3.60 1.77
C ALA A 62 11.72 -4.75 2.13
N ALA A 63 10.70 -4.48 2.96
CA ALA A 63 9.73 -5.48 3.36
C ALA A 63 8.84 -5.99 2.22
N VAL A 64 8.52 -5.16 1.21
CA VAL A 64 7.85 -5.61 -0.02
C VAL A 64 8.62 -6.75 -0.68
N LEU A 65 9.95 -6.67 -0.67
CA LEU A 65 10.84 -7.67 -1.28
C LEU A 65 11.13 -8.88 -0.37
N MET A 66 10.60 -8.89 0.85
CA MET A 66 10.74 -10.03 1.77
C MET A 66 9.75 -11.15 1.45
N HIS A 67 10.19 -12.38 1.70
CA HIS A 67 9.34 -13.57 1.77
C HIS A 67 9.62 -14.30 3.09
N ASP A 68 8.56 -14.49 3.89
CA ASP A 68 8.59 -15.32 5.10
C ASP A 68 7.47 -16.38 5.01
N PRO A 69 7.82 -17.65 4.74
CA PRO A 69 6.85 -18.74 4.68
C PRO A 69 6.39 -19.24 6.06
N GLY A 70 6.93 -18.68 7.15
CA GLY A 70 6.52 -18.95 8.52
C GLY A 70 5.01 -18.82 8.66
N LYS A 71 4.40 -19.69 9.47
CA LYS A 71 2.95 -19.79 9.58
C LYS A 71 2.42 -19.01 10.76
N MET A 72 1.39 -18.22 10.50
CA MET A 72 0.63 -17.48 11.50
C MET A 72 -0.81 -17.98 11.51
N LYS A 73 -1.38 -18.15 12.70
CA LYS A 73 -2.79 -18.48 12.86
C LYS A 73 -3.64 -17.21 12.80
N LEU A 74 -4.60 -17.18 11.88
CA LEU A 74 -5.56 -16.09 11.73
C LEU A 74 -6.65 -16.19 12.80
N LEU A 75 -7.06 -15.06 13.37
CA LEU A 75 -8.06 -15.04 14.44
C LEU A 75 -9.49 -15.21 13.92
N HIS A 76 -9.79 -14.73 12.70
CA HIS A 76 -11.16 -14.74 12.19
C HIS A 76 -11.70 -16.15 11.90
N ASP A 77 -10.85 -17.08 11.46
CA ASP A 77 -11.26 -18.45 11.07
C ASP A 77 -10.34 -19.57 11.61
N GLY A 78 -9.23 -19.22 12.24
CA GLY A 78 -8.26 -20.18 12.77
C GLY A 78 -7.34 -20.83 11.73
N GLN A 79 -7.40 -20.43 10.45
CA GLN A 79 -6.53 -20.97 9.41
C GLN A 79 -5.08 -20.48 9.56
N LEU A 80 -4.15 -21.22 8.94
CA LEU A 80 -2.75 -20.84 8.89
C LEU A 80 -2.46 -20.13 7.56
N ALA A 81 -1.97 -18.89 7.64
CA ALA A 81 -1.43 -18.15 6.51
C ALA A 81 0.10 -18.09 6.57
N SER A 82 0.74 -17.84 5.43
CA SER A 82 2.13 -17.40 5.44
C SER A 82 2.21 -16.01 6.09
N ARG A 83 3.30 -15.73 6.78
CA ARG A 83 3.49 -14.43 7.44
C ARG A 83 3.69 -13.31 6.43
N LYS A 84 4.48 -13.55 5.37
CA LYS A 84 4.79 -12.54 4.37
C LYS A 84 5.03 -13.15 2.99
N VAL A 85 4.28 -12.70 1.99
CA VAL A 85 4.51 -13.07 0.59
C VAL A 85 5.27 -11.95 -0.15
N LEU A 86 6.19 -12.35 -1.04
CA LEU A 86 6.91 -11.41 -1.90
C LEU A 86 5.93 -10.55 -2.71
N GLY A 87 6.11 -9.23 -2.65
CA GLY A 87 5.31 -8.25 -3.37
C GLY A 87 4.07 -7.73 -2.65
N ALA A 88 3.57 -8.41 -1.62
CA ALA A 88 2.62 -7.81 -0.69
C ALA A 88 3.34 -6.77 0.18
N VAL A 89 2.74 -5.61 0.39
CA VAL A 89 3.18 -4.66 1.43
C VAL A 89 2.71 -5.22 2.76
N PRO A 90 3.59 -5.35 3.79
CA PRO A 90 3.13 -5.79 5.09
C PRO A 90 2.21 -4.75 5.70
N HIS A 91 1.24 -5.19 6.49
CA HIS A 91 0.35 -4.35 7.27
C HIS A 91 1.13 -3.50 8.28
N ASP A 92 2.09 -4.12 8.98
CA ASP A 92 2.91 -3.45 9.97
C ASP A 92 4.34 -4.01 9.94
N ILE A 93 5.27 -3.26 10.53
CA ILE A 93 6.69 -3.61 10.52
C ILE A 93 7.04 -4.63 11.62
N GLY A 94 6.04 -5.15 12.34
CA GLY A 94 6.15 -6.16 13.38
C GLY A 94 5.65 -5.69 14.74
N ILE A 95 5.76 -6.60 15.72
CA ILE A 95 5.47 -6.32 17.15
C ILE A 95 6.69 -6.64 18.01
N ASN A 96 7.15 -7.90 17.95
CA ASN A 96 8.20 -8.42 18.85
C ASN A 96 9.62 -8.21 18.30
N ASP A 97 9.83 -8.42 17.01
CA ASP A 97 11.12 -8.24 16.32
C ASP A 97 10.91 -7.41 15.05
N PRO A 98 10.69 -6.09 15.18
CA PRO A 98 10.38 -5.21 14.06
C PRO A 98 11.43 -5.32 12.94
N TRP A 99 11.05 -5.08 11.69
CA TRP A 99 11.88 -5.24 10.47
C TRP A 99 12.19 -6.67 10.06
N PHE A 100 12.16 -7.63 10.99
CA PHE A 100 12.50 -9.02 10.73
C PHE A 100 11.26 -9.91 10.72
N GLU A 101 10.39 -9.77 11.74
CA GLU A 101 9.10 -10.45 11.84
C GLU A 101 7.96 -9.44 11.60
N VAL A 102 7.76 -9.09 10.33
CA VAL A 102 6.68 -8.19 9.87
C VAL A 102 5.31 -8.87 9.92
N ASN A 103 4.23 -8.09 9.74
CA ASN A 103 2.85 -8.56 9.90
C ASN A 103 2.63 -9.14 11.30
N GLY A 104 2.59 -8.29 12.31
CA GLY A 104 2.14 -8.63 13.65
C GLY A 104 0.61 -8.78 13.72
N TYR A 105 -0.11 -8.03 12.88
CA TYR A 105 -1.55 -8.19 12.70
C TYR A 105 -1.91 -9.60 12.23
N ASN A 106 -2.90 -10.21 12.88
CA ASN A 106 -3.30 -11.59 12.61
C ASN A 106 -4.82 -11.82 12.61
N LEU A 107 -5.66 -10.78 12.57
CA LEU A 107 -7.10 -10.99 12.47
C LEU A 107 -7.45 -11.57 11.08
N TYR A 108 -6.93 -10.95 10.01
CA TYR A 108 -7.03 -11.42 8.63
C TYR A 108 -5.64 -11.60 8.00
N ASN A 109 -5.58 -12.33 6.88
CA ASN A 109 -4.38 -12.34 6.05
C ASN A 109 -4.29 -11.03 5.26
N THR A 110 -3.30 -10.22 5.58
CA THR A 110 -3.11 -8.90 4.96
C THR A 110 -2.39 -8.96 3.62
N ASP A 111 -1.79 -10.10 3.26
CA ASP A 111 -1.19 -10.29 1.93
C ASP A 111 -2.24 -10.12 0.80
N THR A 112 -3.53 -10.31 1.09
CA THR A 112 -4.62 -10.14 0.11
C THR A 112 -5.37 -8.82 0.24
N TRP A 113 -4.91 -7.88 1.07
CA TRP A 113 -5.56 -6.59 1.22
C TRP A 113 -5.38 -5.72 -0.03
N LYS A 114 -6.45 -5.00 -0.40
CA LYS A 114 -6.56 -4.25 -1.64
C LYS A 114 -6.06 -2.81 -1.56
N ASP A 115 -5.74 -2.33 -0.36
CA ASP A 115 -5.34 -0.93 -0.12
C ASP A 115 -3.85 -0.75 0.22
N LEU A 116 -3.20 -1.72 0.87
CA LEU A 116 -1.80 -1.60 1.31
C LEU A 116 -0.81 -1.30 0.16
N ASN A 117 -0.86 -2.09 -0.92
CA ASN A 117 0.02 -1.87 -2.07
C ASN A 117 -0.26 -0.52 -2.77
N PRO A 118 -1.51 -0.16 -3.11
CA PRO A 118 -1.81 1.18 -3.62
C PRO A 118 -1.35 2.32 -2.69
N LYS A 119 -1.57 2.20 -1.38
CA LYS A 119 -1.13 3.18 -0.38
C LYS A 119 0.39 3.32 -0.34
N PHE A 120 1.14 2.23 -0.51
CA PHE A 120 2.60 2.27 -0.58
C PHE A 120 3.09 3.09 -1.78
N VAL A 121 2.54 2.80 -2.96
CA VAL A 121 2.90 3.54 -4.18
C VAL A 121 2.57 5.03 -4.04
N LEU A 122 1.40 5.35 -3.50
CA LEU A 122 0.95 6.73 -3.28
C LEU A 122 1.83 7.48 -2.28
N GLN A 123 2.17 6.87 -1.15
CA GLN A 123 3.06 7.47 -0.13
C GLN A 123 4.46 7.69 -0.67
N VAL A 124 5.06 6.69 -1.33
CA VAL A 124 6.38 6.83 -1.95
C VAL A 124 6.39 7.98 -2.97
N TYR A 125 5.39 8.07 -3.84
CA TYR A 125 5.31 9.15 -4.82
C TYR A 125 5.14 10.52 -4.15
N ARG A 126 4.24 10.63 -3.15
CA ARG A 126 4.07 11.85 -2.34
C ARG A 126 5.42 12.31 -1.75
N ASP A 127 6.17 11.39 -1.18
CA ASP A 127 7.43 11.71 -0.50
C ASP A 127 8.53 12.12 -1.47
N VAL A 128 8.59 11.50 -2.65
CA VAL A 128 9.48 11.92 -3.74
C VAL A 128 9.13 13.34 -4.19
N VAL A 129 7.84 13.66 -4.37
CA VAL A 129 7.40 15.00 -4.76
C VAL A 129 7.70 16.03 -3.67
N ALA A 130 7.43 15.69 -2.41
CA ALA A 130 7.59 16.61 -1.28
C ALA A 130 9.07 16.91 -0.96
N THR A 131 9.96 15.94 -1.17
CA THR A 131 11.39 16.07 -0.82
C THR A 131 12.29 16.37 -2.01
N GLY A 132 11.86 16.03 -3.23
CA GLY A 132 12.68 16.06 -4.44
C GLY A 132 13.82 15.02 -4.43
N ASP A 133 13.78 14.03 -3.53
CA ASP A 133 14.87 13.07 -3.34
C ASP A 133 14.86 11.98 -4.43
N LYS A 134 15.67 12.22 -5.46
CA LYS A 134 15.84 11.31 -6.59
C LYS A 134 16.59 10.03 -6.23
N LYS A 135 17.48 10.06 -5.23
CA LYS A 135 18.21 8.86 -4.80
C LYS A 135 17.24 7.90 -4.10
N PHE A 136 16.39 8.45 -3.23
CA PHE A 136 15.30 7.71 -2.63
C PHE A 136 14.37 7.10 -3.70
N ALA A 137 13.90 7.90 -4.66
CA ALA A 137 13.04 7.43 -5.75
C ALA A 137 13.65 6.22 -6.48
N GLN A 138 14.93 6.31 -6.86
CA GLN A 138 15.65 5.23 -7.53
C GLN A 138 15.81 3.99 -6.64
N ALA A 139 16.09 4.18 -5.35
CA ALA A 139 16.32 3.09 -4.41
C ALA A 139 15.05 2.24 -4.16
N VAL A 140 13.88 2.88 -4.04
CA VAL A 140 12.61 2.19 -3.74
C VAL A 140 11.85 1.75 -4.99
N TRP A 141 12.25 2.20 -6.18
CA TRP A 141 11.58 1.89 -7.45
C TRP A 141 11.34 0.38 -7.69
N PRO A 142 12.30 -0.54 -7.45
CA PRO A 142 12.06 -1.96 -7.63
C PRO A 142 10.91 -2.47 -6.76
N SER A 143 10.79 -1.99 -5.52
CA SER A 143 9.71 -2.35 -4.61
C SER A 143 8.36 -1.79 -5.08
N VAL A 144 8.33 -0.56 -5.59
CA VAL A 144 7.11 0.03 -6.18
C VAL A 144 6.61 -0.80 -7.36
N TYR A 145 7.52 -1.15 -8.29
CA TYR A 145 7.17 -1.97 -9.44
C TYR A 145 6.59 -3.33 -9.00
N ILE A 146 7.27 -4.01 -8.07
CA ILE A 146 6.86 -5.32 -7.58
C ILE A 146 5.53 -5.24 -6.82
N ALA A 147 5.28 -4.18 -6.04
CA ALA A 147 4.01 -3.97 -5.36
C ALA A 147 2.84 -3.83 -6.34
N ILE A 148 3.04 -3.11 -7.46
CA ILE A 148 1.99 -2.98 -8.49
C ILE A 148 1.80 -4.31 -9.24
N ALA A 149 2.89 -4.98 -9.61
CA ALA A 149 2.82 -6.28 -10.28
C ALA A 149 2.11 -7.33 -9.41
N TYR A 150 2.29 -7.27 -8.09
CA TYR A 150 1.59 -8.13 -7.15
C TYR A 150 0.07 -7.90 -7.19
N MET A 151 -0.39 -6.65 -7.37
CA MET A 151 -1.81 -6.34 -7.39
C MET A 151 -2.56 -6.88 -8.62
N ASP A 152 -1.85 -7.18 -9.72
CA ASP A 152 -2.47 -7.73 -10.94
C ASP A 152 -3.22 -9.05 -10.71
N GLN A 153 -2.85 -9.81 -9.66
CA GLN A 153 -3.56 -11.05 -9.33
C GLN A 153 -4.98 -10.82 -8.80
N PHE A 154 -5.31 -9.58 -8.42
CA PHE A 154 -6.62 -9.18 -7.92
C PHE A 154 -7.48 -8.49 -8.98
N ASP A 155 -7.02 -8.39 -10.23
CA ASP A 155 -7.84 -8.07 -11.41
C ASP A 155 -8.31 -9.40 -12.02
N LYS A 156 -9.46 -9.88 -11.54
CA LYS A 156 -9.96 -11.24 -11.82
C LYS A 156 -10.57 -11.37 -13.21
N ASP A 157 -11.15 -10.30 -13.74
CA ASP A 157 -11.77 -10.31 -15.07
C ASP A 157 -10.89 -9.68 -16.16
N GLY A 158 -9.73 -9.15 -15.78
CA GLY A 158 -8.75 -8.60 -16.69
C GLY A 158 -9.19 -7.28 -17.29
N ASP A 159 -10.05 -6.50 -16.63
CA ASP A 159 -10.50 -5.18 -17.07
C ASP A 159 -9.58 -4.03 -16.59
N GLY A 160 -8.53 -4.33 -15.82
CA GLY A 160 -7.55 -3.39 -15.30
C GLY A 160 -7.88 -2.86 -13.90
N MET A 161 -9.01 -3.23 -13.32
CA MET A 161 -9.40 -2.88 -11.96
C MET A 161 -9.18 -4.05 -11.00
N ILE A 162 -8.87 -3.75 -9.74
CA ILE A 162 -8.80 -4.79 -8.69
C ILE A 162 -10.17 -4.96 -8.03
N GLU A 163 -10.53 -6.20 -7.66
CA GLU A 163 -11.79 -6.48 -6.96
C GLU A 163 -11.58 -6.91 -5.51
N ASN A 164 -12.35 -6.32 -4.60
CA ASN A 164 -12.49 -6.79 -3.22
C ASN A 164 -13.26 -8.13 -3.18
N GLU A 165 -12.90 -8.99 -2.23
CA GLU A 165 -13.27 -10.43 -2.26
C GLU A 165 -14.46 -10.80 -1.36
N GLY A 166 -15.26 -9.83 -0.90
CA GLY A 166 -16.46 -10.08 -0.10
C GLY A 166 -16.19 -10.25 1.40
N PHE A 167 -15.00 -9.89 1.87
CA PHE A 167 -14.61 -9.81 3.27
C PHE A 167 -13.85 -8.49 3.53
N PRO A 168 -13.53 -8.14 4.79
CA PRO A 168 -12.72 -6.97 5.08
C PRO A 168 -11.26 -7.17 4.65
N ASP A 169 -10.96 -6.77 3.41
CA ASP A 169 -9.64 -6.87 2.78
C ASP A 169 -9.00 -5.48 2.57
N GLN A 170 -9.16 -4.60 3.56
CA GLN A 170 -8.63 -3.23 3.58
C GLN A 170 -8.75 -2.64 5.01
N THR A 171 -8.21 -1.43 5.25
CA THR A 171 -8.12 -0.75 6.56
C THR A 171 -9.40 -0.73 7.41
N TYR A 172 -10.58 -0.67 6.80
CA TYR A 172 -11.88 -0.86 7.47
C TYR A 172 -12.11 -2.37 7.69
N ASP A 173 -11.29 -2.95 8.56
CA ASP A 173 -11.09 -4.39 8.81
C ASP A 173 -12.30 -5.16 9.35
N THR A 174 -13.42 -4.48 9.59
CA THR A 174 -14.69 -5.07 9.99
C THR A 174 -15.83 -4.75 9.03
N TRP A 175 -15.54 -4.06 7.92
CA TRP A 175 -16.51 -3.68 6.89
C TRP A 175 -16.21 -4.37 5.57
N SER A 176 -17.04 -5.38 5.23
CA SER A 176 -16.88 -6.13 3.99
C SER A 176 -17.14 -5.29 2.74
N VAL A 177 -16.41 -5.61 1.69
CA VAL A 177 -16.48 -4.98 0.36
C VAL A 177 -16.46 -6.08 -0.69
N SER A 178 -17.22 -5.96 -1.78
CA SER A 178 -17.18 -6.95 -2.87
C SER A 178 -17.18 -6.31 -4.26
N GLY A 179 -16.32 -6.81 -5.15
CA GLY A 179 -16.16 -6.24 -6.49
C GLY A 179 -15.33 -4.96 -6.47
N VAL A 180 -15.58 -4.05 -7.41
CA VAL A 180 -14.91 -2.76 -7.48
C VAL A 180 -15.48 -1.85 -6.41
N SER A 181 -14.64 -1.24 -5.59
CA SER A 181 -15.07 -0.31 -4.53
C SER A 181 -14.61 1.12 -4.77
N ALA A 182 -15.36 2.08 -4.22
CA ALA A 182 -14.99 3.49 -4.31
C ALA A 182 -13.63 3.75 -3.67
N TYR A 183 -13.38 3.13 -2.51
CA TYR A 183 -12.16 3.26 -1.74
C TYR A 183 -10.96 2.58 -2.40
N SER A 184 -10.92 1.24 -2.44
CA SER A 184 -9.77 0.49 -2.95
C SER A 184 -9.57 0.70 -4.46
N GLY A 185 -10.66 0.78 -5.23
CA GLY A 185 -10.59 1.10 -6.66
C GLY A 185 -10.06 2.51 -6.92
N GLY A 186 -10.46 3.49 -6.11
CA GLY A 186 -9.97 4.87 -6.22
C GLY A 186 -8.48 4.97 -5.89
N LEU A 187 -8.04 4.29 -4.83
CA LEU A 187 -6.62 4.17 -4.48
C LEU A 187 -5.82 3.50 -5.60
N TRP A 188 -6.34 2.44 -6.21
CA TRP A 188 -5.68 1.74 -7.32
C TRP A 188 -5.49 2.63 -8.55
N VAL A 189 -6.53 3.36 -8.96
CA VAL A 189 -6.45 4.32 -10.07
C VAL A 189 -5.38 5.38 -9.80
N ALA A 190 -5.40 5.97 -8.61
CA ALA A 190 -4.44 6.98 -8.21
C ALA A 190 -3.00 6.41 -8.14
N ALA A 191 -2.83 5.20 -7.61
CA ALA A 191 -1.55 4.52 -7.52
C ALA A 191 -0.95 4.22 -8.90
N LEU A 192 -1.76 3.79 -9.88
CA LEU A 192 -1.28 3.58 -11.25
C LEU A 192 -0.81 4.89 -11.91
N GLN A 193 -1.50 5.99 -11.66
CA GLN A 193 -1.08 7.31 -12.13
C GLN A 193 0.23 7.76 -11.47
N ALA A 194 0.33 7.62 -10.14
CA ALA A 194 1.52 7.93 -9.37
C ALA A 194 2.73 7.07 -9.79
N ALA A 195 2.51 5.78 -10.07
CA ALA A 195 3.56 4.88 -10.55
C ALA A 195 4.09 5.27 -11.92
N SER A 196 3.22 5.71 -12.82
CA SER A 196 3.62 6.24 -14.12
C SER A 196 4.49 7.48 -13.97
N ALA A 197 4.09 8.41 -13.09
CA ALA A 197 4.89 9.60 -12.80
C ALA A 197 6.22 9.27 -12.10
N LEU A 198 6.23 8.31 -11.18
CA LEU A 198 7.47 7.88 -10.52
C LEU A 198 8.42 7.17 -11.49
N ALA A 199 7.89 6.35 -12.42
CA ALA A 199 8.67 5.73 -13.49
C ALA A 199 9.38 6.78 -14.34
N HIS A 200 8.70 7.88 -14.64
CA HIS A 200 9.28 9.02 -15.34
C HIS A 200 10.46 9.63 -14.55
N GLU A 201 10.27 9.87 -13.25
CA GLU A 201 11.32 10.44 -12.38
C GLU A 201 12.58 9.58 -12.30
N VAL A 202 12.44 8.25 -12.34
CA VAL A 202 13.58 7.32 -12.35
C VAL A 202 14.11 7.00 -13.75
N GLY A 203 13.48 7.52 -14.81
CA GLY A 203 13.88 7.33 -16.20
C GLY A 203 13.46 6.01 -16.85
N ASP A 204 12.55 5.25 -16.22
CA ASP A 204 11.99 4.01 -16.76
C ASP A 204 10.80 4.28 -17.68
N LYS A 205 11.11 4.63 -18.93
CA LYS A 205 10.12 4.94 -19.97
C LYS A 205 9.17 3.78 -20.29
N GLY A 206 9.62 2.53 -20.12
CA GLY A 206 8.80 1.35 -20.38
C GLY A 206 7.67 1.24 -19.37
N SER A 207 8.03 1.32 -18.09
CA SER A 207 7.07 1.32 -16.99
C SER A 207 6.18 2.56 -16.97
N GLU A 208 6.71 3.73 -17.33
CA GLU A 208 5.93 4.99 -17.47
C GLU A 208 4.72 4.77 -18.37
N VAL A 209 4.96 4.31 -19.60
CA VAL A 209 3.89 4.07 -20.60
C VAL A 209 2.98 2.93 -20.16
N TYR A 210 3.56 1.85 -19.62
CA TYR A 210 2.80 0.69 -19.16
C TYR A 210 1.78 1.05 -18.07
N PHE A 211 2.22 1.73 -17.01
CA PHE A 211 1.34 2.14 -15.91
C PHE A 211 0.33 3.21 -16.35
N TRP A 212 0.69 4.11 -17.27
CA TRP A 212 -0.26 5.07 -17.84
C TRP A 212 -1.42 4.40 -18.60
N LEU A 213 -1.11 3.35 -19.38
CA LEU A 213 -2.14 2.59 -20.10
C LEU A 213 -3.04 1.81 -19.13
N LYS A 214 -2.46 1.20 -18.09
CA LYS A 214 -3.24 0.57 -17.01
C LYS A 214 -4.17 1.56 -16.31
N PHE A 215 -3.64 2.73 -15.92
CA PHE A 215 -4.42 3.81 -15.30
C PHE A 215 -5.65 4.17 -16.14
N LYS A 216 -5.47 4.40 -17.44
CA LYS A 216 -6.58 4.75 -18.34
C LYS A 216 -7.67 3.67 -18.37
N LYS A 217 -7.26 2.40 -18.37
CA LYS A 217 -8.18 1.26 -18.40
C LYS A 217 -8.96 1.15 -17.10
N ALA A 218 -8.25 1.14 -15.96
CA ALA A 218 -8.82 1.09 -14.62
C ALA A 218 -9.79 2.25 -14.36
N LYS A 219 -9.43 3.47 -14.79
CA LYS A 219 -10.26 4.67 -14.63
C LYS A 219 -11.65 4.51 -15.27
N VAL A 220 -11.74 3.93 -16.47
CA VAL A 220 -13.03 3.71 -17.15
C VAL A 220 -13.91 2.75 -16.35
N VAL A 221 -13.33 1.76 -15.69
CA VAL A 221 -14.05 0.82 -14.82
C VAL A 221 -14.53 1.51 -13.56
N TYR A 222 -13.65 2.27 -12.91
CA TYR A 222 -13.95 3.03 -11.69
C TYR A 222 -15.10 4.02 -11.89
N GLU A 223 -15.14 4.71 -13.03
CA GLU A 223 -16.20 5.67 -13.37
C GLU A 223 -17.60 5.03 -13.41
N LYS A 224 -17.72 3.71 -13.56
CA LYS A 224 -19.02 3.00 -13.51
C LYS A 224 -19.66 3.02 -12.12
N LEU A 225 -18.88 3.29 -11.05
CA LEU A 225 -19.41 3.45 -9.70
C LEU A 225 -20.18 4.76 -9.50
N TRP A 226 -19.96 5.75 -10.36
CA TRP A 226 -20.66 7.03 -10.30
C TRP A 226 -22.15 6.85 -10.58
N ASN A 227 -23.00 7.20 -9.60
CA ASN A 227 -24.45 7.05 -9.71
C ASN A 227 -25.18 8.33 -10.15
N GLY A 228 -24.45 9.39 -10.49
CA GLY A 228 -25.00 10.72 -10.79
C GLY A 228 -24.92 11.72 -9.63
N SER A 229 -24.57 11.30 -8.42
CA SER A 229 -24.43 12.17 -7.23
C SER A 229 -23.18 11.87 -6.39
N TYR A 230 -22.84 10.60 -6.23
CA TYR A 230 -21.66 10.13 -5.51
C TYR A 230 -21.18 8.79 -6.09
N PHE A 231 -20.03 8.29 -5.63
CA PHE A 231 -19.54 6.96 -5.97
C PHE A 231 -20.19 5.93 -5.05
N ASN A 232 -20.85 4.92 -5.63
CA ASN A 232 -21.36 3.78 -4.88
C ASN A 232 -20.21 3.12 -4.09
N TYR A 233 -20.51 2.68 -2.86
CA TYR A 233 -19.56 2.01 -1.97
C TYR A 233 -18.82 0.86 -2.67
N ASP A 234 -19.57 -0.01 -3.34
CA ASP A 234 -19.02 -1.07 -4.17
C ASP A 234 -19.92 -1.42 -5.37
N SER A 235 -19.41 -2.24 -6.28
CA SER A 235 -20.10 -2.71 -7.47
C SER A 235 -20.94 -3.96 -7.23
N SER A 236 -21.09 -4.38 -5.97
CA SER A 236 -21.81 -5.60 -5.61
C SER A 236 -23.32 -5.44 -5.83
N GLY A 237 -24.05 -6.57 -5.77
CA GLY A 237 -25.51 -6.57 -5.68
C GLY A 237 -26.04 -6.37 -4.25
N GLY A 238 -25.17 -6.10 -3.27
CA GLY A 238 -25.50 -6.08 -1.84
C GLY A 238 -26.37 -4.89 -1.42
N SER A 239 -26.96 -4.99 -0.22
CA SER A 239 -27.82 -3.94 0.33
C SER A 239 -27.05 -2.65 0.68
N SER A 240 -25.77 -2.76 1.03
CA SER A 240 -24.89 -1.63 1.39
C SER A 240 -24.19 -0.98 0.19
N ARG A 241 -24.37 -1.49 -1.05
CA ARG A 241 -23.64 -1.01 -2.24
C ARG A 241 -23.80 0.49 -2.51
N SER A 242 -24.92 1.07 -2.07
CA SER A 242 -25.27 2.48 -2.28
C SER A 242 -24.98 3.37 -1.07
N SER A 243 -24.34 2.83 -0.02
CA SER A 243 -23.88 3.61 1.12
C SER A 243 -22.92 4.72 0.67
N ILE A 244 -23.01 5.88 1.31
CA ILE A 244 -22.09 6.99 1.10
C ILE A 244 -20.94 6.82 2.08
N GLN A 245 -19.79 6.36 1.59
CA GLN A 245 -18.57 6.28 2.40
C GLN A 245 -17.90 7.66 2.45
N ALA A 246 -17.49 8.09 3.65
CA ALA A 246 -16.80 9.36 3.83
C ALA A 246 -15.47 9.40 3.05
N ASP A 247 -14.78 8.26 2.99
CA ASP A 247 -13.48 8.12 2.33
C ASP A 247 -13.56 7.60 0.88
N GLN A 248 -14.73 7.72 0.24
CA GLN A 248 -14.97 7.18 -1.11
C GLN A 248 -14.02 7.72 -2.20
N LEU A 249 -13.35 8.86 -1.94
CA LEU A 249 -12.42 9.53 -2.86
C LEU A 249 -10.98 9.61 -2.28
N ALA A 250 -10.58 8.68 -1.41
CA ALA A 250 -9.25 8.64 -0.80
C ALA A 250 -8.11 8.73 -1.84
N GLY A 251 -8.24 8.04 -2.97
CA GLY A 251 -7.26 8.11 -4.06
C GLY A 251 -7.15 9.51 -4.66
N GLN A 252 -8.27 10.18 -4.93
CA GLN A 252 -8.30 11.54 -5.48
C GLN A 252 -7.81 12.60 -4.49
N TRP A 253 -7.95 12.36 -3.18
CA TRP A 253 -7.34 13.22 -2.16
C TRP A 253 -5.81 13.25 -2.25
N TYR A 254 -5.19 12.14 -2.69
CA TYR A 254 -3.74 12.00 -2.73
C TYR A 254 -3.06 12.52 -4.01
N VAL A 255 -3.79 12.69 -5.12
CA VAL A 255 -3.25 13.07 -6.44
C VAL A 255 -3.78 14.39 -6.99
#